data_AF-A0A3C0VXU5-F1
#
_entry.id   AF-A0A3C0VXU5-F1
#
_cell.length_a   1.000
_cell.length_b   1.000
_cell.length_c   1.000
_cell.angle_alpha   90.00
_cell.angle_beta   90.00
_cell.angle_gamma   90.00
#
_symmetry.space_group_name_H-M   'P 1'
#
loop_
_entity.id
_entity.type
_entity.pdbx_description
1 polymer ?
#
loop_
_entity_poly.entity_id
_entity_poly.type
_entity_poly.pdbx_seq_one_letter_code
_entity_poly.pdbx_strand_id
1 'polypeptide(L)'
;KTANRAFLKDGKAPKEGERMTNRDLAKVYRAIGREGAKAFYEGWIAEEMVRYSESVGGLITMEDLKRHTSEWIEPVSTNYRGHEIWELPPPGQGIAALQILNIFEPHNIAAMGHNSADYIHLFAEAKKLAFADRAKFYADPQVEKNLPIAELISKPYAARQA
;
A
#
# COMPACT_ATOMS: atom_id res chain seq x y z
N LYS A 1 -13.28 -0.19 -24.05
CA LYS A 1 -13.86 -1.25 -24.92
C LYS A 1 -13.37 -2.67 -24.55
N THR A 2 -12.13 -2.85 -24.06
CA THR A 2 -11.56 -4.18 -23.75
C THR A 2 -12.03 -4.79 -22.41
N ALA A 3 -12.16 -3.97 -21.36
CA ALA A 3 -12.59 -4.45 -20.04
C ALA A 3 -13.99 -5.09 -20.04
N ASN A 4 -14.91 -4.58 -20.87
CA ASN A 4 -16.25 -5.13 -20.99
C ASN A 4 -16.26 -6.61 -21.38
N ARG A 5 -15.33 -7.06 -22.24
CA ARG A 5 -15.22 -8.48 -22.61
C ARG A 5 -14.77 -9.36 -21.45
N ALA A 6 -13.95 -8.81 -20.54
CA ALA A 6 -13.43 -9.54 -19.40
C ALA A 6 -14.42 -9.59 -18.22
N PHE A 7 -15.22 -8.54 -18.05
CA PHE A 7 -16.04 -8.34 -16.84
C PHE A 7 -17.55 -8.34 -17.08
N LEU A 8 -18.03 -8.20 -18.32
CA LEU A 8 -19.45 -8.27 -18.65
C LEU A 8 -19.76 -9.55 -19.40
N LYS A 9 -20.87 -10.19 -19.01
CA LYS A 9 -21.46 -11.31 -19.73
C LYS A 9 -22.63 -10.78 -20.54
N ASP A 10 -22.58 -10.94 -21.86
CA ASP A 10 -23.60 -10.44 -22.79
C ASP A 10 -23.94 -8.95 -22.57
N GLY A 11 -22.90 -8.15 -22.27
CA GLY A 11 -23.03 -6.71 -22.02
C GLY A 11 -23.58 -6.31 -20.65
N LYS A 12 -23.80 -7.28 -19.74
CA LYS A 12 -24.31 -7.03 -18.39
C LYS A 12 -23.34 -7.51 -17.32
N ALA A 13 -23.40 -6.88 -16.15
CA ALA A 13 -22.67 -7.38 -15.00
C ALA A 13 -23.20 -8.77 -14.60
N PRO A 14 -22.32 -9.72 -14.25
CA PRO A 14 -22.73 -11.04 -13.80
C PRO A 14 -23.55 -10.97 -12.50
N LYS A 15 -24.44 -11.93 -12.31
CA LYS A 15 -25.22 -12.06 -11.06
C LYS A 15 -24.43 -12.82 -9.99
N GLU A 16 -24.86 -12.69 -8.74
CA GLU A 16 -24.39 -13.55 -7.66
C GLU A 16 -24.55 -15.04 -8.04
N GLY A 17 -23.53 -15.84 -7.76
CA GLY A 17 -23.49 -17.26 -8.11
C GLY A 17 -23.18 -17.56 -9.58
N GLU A 18 -23.11 -16.55 -10.45
CA GLU A 18 -22.83 -16.75 -11.86
C GLU A 18 -21.33 -17.00 -12.12
N ARG A 19 -21.02 -18.04 -12.92
CA ARG A 19 -19.65 -18.35 -13.28
C ARG A 19 -19.11 -17.34 -14.29
N MET A 20 -18.03 -16.66 -13.90
CA MET A 20 -17.22 -15.79 -14.76
C MET A 20 -15.91 -16.49 -15.16
N THR A 21 -15.46 -16.24 -16.39
CA THR A 21 -14.16 -16.74 -16.88
C THR A 21 -13.41 -15.66 -17.63
N ASN A 22 -12.13 -15.47 -17.32
CA ASN A 22 -11.24 -14.57 -18.05
C ASN A 22 -10.12 -15.38 -18.75
N ARG A 23 -10.38 -15.77 -20.00
CA ARG A 23 -9.46 -16.62 -20.76
C ARG A 23 -8.16 -15.90 -21.12
N ASP A 24 -8.20 -14.57 -21.27
CA ASP A 24 -7.03 -13.77 -21.59
C ASP A 24 -6.09 -13.69 -20.38
N LEU A 25 -6.62 -13.42 -19.18
CA LEU A 25 -5.85 -13.48 -17.94
C LEU A 25 -5.28 -14.90 -17.69
N ALA A 26 -6.05 -15.95 -18.01
CA ALA A 26 -5.55 -17.32 -17.92
C ALA A 26 -4.36 -17.59 -18.86
N LYS A 27 -4.27 -16.92 -20.02
CA LYS A 27 -3.09 -17.01 -20.90
C LYS A 27 -1.89 -16.32 -20.26
N VAL A 28 -2.09 -15.14 -19.67
CA VAL A 28 -1.07 -14.39 -18.92
C VAL A 28 -0.50 -15.26 -17.79
N TYR A 29 -1.35 -15.84 -16.94
CA TYR A 29 -0.89 -16.72 -15.85
C TYR A 29 -0.15 -17.96 -16.34
N ARG A 30 -0.58 -18.56 -17.47
CA ARG A 30 0.16 -19.68 -18.06
C ARG A 30 1.54 -19.29 -18.56
N ALA A 31 1.70 -18.09 -19.13
CA ALA A 31 3.00 -17.59 -19.56
C ALA A 31 3.91 -17.34 -18.35
N ILE A 32 3.43 -16.63 -17.33
CA ILE A 32 4.18 -16.38 -16.09
C ILE A 32 4.57 -17.70 -15.40
N GLY A 33 3.65 -18.67 -15.34
CA GLY A 33 3.94 -19.98 -14.75
C GLY A 33 5.00 -20.80 -15.49
N ARG A 34 5.23 -20.54 -16.78
CA ARG A 34 6.21 -21.24 -17.62
C ARG A 34 7.56 -20.51 -17.69
N GLU A 35 7.51 -19.20 -17.78
CA GLU A 35 8.65 -18.35 -18.14
C GLU A 35 9.05 -17.39 -17.01
N GLY A 36 8.33 -17.43 -15.88
CA GLY A 36 8.56 -16.58 -14.72
C GLY A 36 8.24 -15.10 -14.98
N ALA A 37 8.87 -14.24 -14.19
CA ALA A 37 8.69 -12.79 -14.27
C ALA A 37 9.09 -12.21 -15.65
N LYS A 38 10.02 -12.86 -16.37
CA LYS A 38 10.47 -12.42 -17.68
C LYS A 38 9.34 -12.31 -18.70
N ALA A 39 8.37 -13.24 -18.67
CA ALA A 39 7.20 -13.15 -19.55
C ALA A 39 6.38 -11.87 -19.32
N PHE A 40 6.34 -11.37 -18.08
CA PHE A 40 5.61 -10.17 -17.71
C PHE A 40 6.36 -8.88 -18.04
N TYR A 41 7.66 -8.81 -17.71
CA TYR A 41 8.45 -7.57 -17.81
C TYR A 41 9.21 -7.40 -19.13
N GLU A 42 9.44 -8.48 -19.87
CA GLU A 42 10.22 -8.46 -21.11
C GLU A 42 9.54 -9.17 -22.29
N GLY A 43 8.48 -9.95 -22.03
CA GLY A 43 7.80 -10.77 -23.03
C GLY A 43 6.59 -10.09 -23.68
N TRP A 44 5.77 -10.89 -24.36
CA TRP A 44 4.59 -10.42 -25.08
C TRP A 44 3.58 -9.67 -24.19
N ILE A 45 3.58 -9.94 -22.88
CA ILE A 45 2.72 -9.23 -21.91
C ILE A 45 3.18 -7.77 -21.78
N ALA A 46 4.49 -7.54 -21.64
CA ALA A 46 5.07 -6.20 -21.63
C ALA A 46 4.80 -5.47 -22.94
N GLU A 47 4.96 -6.16 -24.07
CA GLU A 47 4.69 -5.59 -25.40
C GLU A 47 3.24 -5.13 -25.53
N GLU A 48 2.29 -5.95 -25.05
CA GLU A 48 0.87 -5.62 -25.06
C GLU A 48 0.54 -4.45 -24.12
N MET A 49 1.20 -4.35 -22.96
CA MET A 49 1.06 -3.22 -22.05
C MET A 49 1.56 -1.91 -22.68
N VAL A 50 2.74 -1.94 -23.32
CA VAL A 50 3.32 -0.76 -24.00
C VAL A 50 2.45 -0.35 -25.17
N ARG A 51 2.06 -1.30 -26.04
CA ARG A 51 1.15 -1.06 -27.17
C ARG A 51 -0.14 -0.37 -26.71
N TYR A 52 -0.73 -0.84 -25.60
CA TYR A 52 -1.94 -0.22 -25.07
C TYR A 52 -1.67 1.17 -24.48
N SER A 53 -0.61 1.32 -23.69
CA SER A 53 -0.16 2.61 -23.13
C SER A 53 -0.03 3.65 -24.25
N GLU A 54 0.73 3.36 -25.31
CA GLU A 54 0.90 4.23 -26.47
C GLU A 54 -0.44 4.57 -27.13
N SER A 55 -1.32 3.58 -27.31
CA SER A 55 -2.63 3.78 -27.96
C SER A 55 -3.55 4.76 -27.22
N VAL A 56 -3.30 5.02 -25.93
CA VAL A 56 -4.06 5.96 -25.10
C VAL A 56 -3.23 7.20 -24.70
N GLY A 57 -2.04 7.38 -25.27
CA GLY A 57 -1.14 8.49 -24.93
C GLY A 57 -0.47 8.36 -23.55
N GLY A 58 -0.34 7.14 -23.05
CA GLY A 58 0.37 6.81 -21.82
C GLY A 58 1.89 6.86 -21.97
N LEU A 59 2.60 6.74 -20.84
CA LEU A 59 4.05 6.95 -20.74
C LEU A 59 4.85 5.67 -20.51
N ILE A 60 4.20 4.53 -20.27
CA ILE A 60 4.89 3.27 -19.97
C ILE A 60 5.59 2.78 -21.24
N THR A 61 6.92 2.63 -21.15
CA THR A 61 7.76 2.08 -22.22
C THR A 61 8.24 0.67 -21.88
N MET A 62 8.79 -0.01 -22.89
CA MET A 62 9.43 -1.30 -22.68
C MET A 62 10.65 -1.20 -21.77
N GLU A 63 11.37 -0.07 -21.83
CA GLU A 63 12.53 0.16 -20.98
C GLU A 63 12.12 0.31 -19.51
N ASP A 64 11.00 0.97 -19.23
CA ASP A 64 10.48 1.09 -17.85
C ASP A 64 10.16 -0.29 -17.26
N LEU A 65 9.54 -1.17 -18.04
CA LEU A 65 9.21 -2.52 -17.59
C LEU A 65 10.46 -3.38 -17.38
N LYS A 66 11.45 -3.28 -18.28
CA LYS A 66 12.72 -4.01 -18.16
C LYS A 66 13.57 -3.57 -16.99
N ARG A 67 13.58 -2.27 -16.69
CA ARG A 67 14.37 -1.69 -15.59
C ARG A 67 13.69 -1.84 -14.23
N HIS A 68 12.40 -2.20 -14.20
CA HIS A 68 11.68 -2.38 -12.95
C HIS A 68 12.24 -3.55 -12.15
N THR A 69 12.53 -3.29 -10.88
CA THR A 69 12.91 -4.30 -9.90
C THR A 69 12.05 -4.15 -8.65
N SER A 70 11.90 -5.24 -7.91
CA SER A 70 11.30 -5.22 -6.57
C SER A 70 12.40 -5.16 -5.52
N GLU A 71 12.13 -4.46 -4.42
CA GLU A 71 13.05 -4.33 -3.31
C GLU A 71 12.61 -5.21 -2.14
N TRP A 72 13.58 -5.82 -1.47
CA TRP A 72 13.35 -6.37 -0.14
C TRP A 72 13.54 -5.26 0.88
N ILE A 73 12.54 -5.04 1.72
CA ILE A 73 12.51 -3.91 2.66
C ILE A 73 12.55 -4.45 4.09
N GLU A 74 13.43 -3.88 4.90
CA GLU A 74 13.43 -4.14 6.34
C GLU A 74 12.24 -3.38 6.97
N PRO A 75 11.31 -4.08 7.63
CA PRO A 75 10.19 -3.43 8.29
C PRO A 75 10.67 -2.61 9.50
N VAL A 76 9.85 -1.66 9.91
CA VAL A 76 10.07 -0.88 11.13
C VAL A 76 9.02 -1.22 12.16
N SER A 77 9.35 -1.05 13.43
CA SER A 77 8.46 -1.44 14.52
C SER A 77 8.36 -0.42 15.65
N THR A 78 7.36 -0.63 16.49
CA THR A 78 7.34 -0.09 17.84
C THR A 78 6.77 -1.13 18.80
N ASN A 79 7.20 -1.09 20.06
CA ASN A 79 6.57 -1.90 21.10
C ASN A 79 5.29 -1.21 21.56
N TYR A 80 4.18 -1.93 21.62
CA TYR A 80 2.93 -1.44 22.19
C TYR A 80 2.43 -2.43 23.24
N ARG A 81 2.53 -2.04 24.52
CA ARG A 81 2.05 -2.85 25.67
C ARG A 81 2.60 -4.28 25.69
N GLY A 82 3.89 -4.45 25.40
CA GLY A 82 4.57 -5.74 25.41
C GLY A 82 4.52 -6.52 24.09
N HIS A 83 3.90 -5.96 23.05
CA HIS A 83 3.86 -6.55 21.72
C HIS A 83 4.67 -5.73 20.71
N GLU A 84 5.50 -6.39 19.92
CA GLU A 84 6.21 -5.75 18.81
C GLU A 84 5.28 -5.64 17.60
N ILE A 85 4.98 -4.40 17.16
CA ILE A 85 4.10 -4.15 16.02
C ILE A 85 4.96 -3.71 14.84
N TRP A 86 4.89 -4.45 13.74
CA TRP A 86 5.71 -4.25 12.54
C TRP A 86 4.90 -3.64 11.40
N GLU A 87 5.49 -2.66 10.74
CA GLU A 87 4.91 -1.96 9.58
C GLU A 87 5.95 -1.72 8.50
N LEU A 88 5.48 -1.50 7.27
CA LEU A 88 6.35 -1.07 6.18
C LEU A 88 6.77 0.40 6.36
N PRO A 89 8.06 0.74 6.15
CA PRO A 89 8.52 2.13 6.10
C PRO A 89 8.02 2.83 4.83
N PRO A 90 8.29 4.14 4.67
CA PRO A 90 8.07 4.83 3.40
C PRO A 90 8.76 4.10 2.22
N PRO A 91 8.15 4.08 1.03
CA PRO A 91 7.00 4.90 0.59
C PRO A 91 5.63 4.42 1.10
N GLY A 92 5.57 3.32 1.86
CA GLY A 92 4.38 2.91 2.58
C GLY A 92 3.92 3.93 3.63
N GLN A 93 2.66 3.81 4.06
CA GLN A 93 2.06 4.70 5.08
C GLN A 93 1.84 3.98 6.43
N GLY A 94 2.36 2.76 6.59
CA GLY A 94 2.13 1.91 7.76
C GLY A 94 2.62 2.54 9.07
N ILE A 95 3.71 3.32 9.03
CA ILE A 95 4.27 3.99 10.20
C ILE A 95 3.31 4.98 10.89
N ALA A 96 2.23 5.42 10.22
CA ALA A 96 1.19 6.21 10.86
C ALA A 96 0.47 5.43 11.96
N ALA A 97 0.28 4.11 11.78
CA ALA A 97 -0.28 3.25 12.81
C ALA A 97 0.65 3.17 14.03
N LEU A 98 1.96 3.04 13.83
CA LEU A 98 2.95 3.02 14.90
C LEU A 98 2.95 4.33 15.70
N GLN A 99 2.86 5.49 15.02
CA GLN A 99 2.74 6.79 15.68
C GLN A 99 1.49 6.88 16.57
N ILE A 100 0.33 6.47 16.04
CA ILE A 100 -0.93 6.49 16.80
C ILE A 100 -0.85 5.55 18.01
N LEU A 101 -0.29 4.35 17.86
CA LEU A 101 -0.10 3.42 18.97
C LEU A 101 0.81 4.00 20.07
N ASN A 102 1.85 4.73 19.69
CA ASN A 102 2.72 5.40 20.65
C ASN A 102 2.01 6.50 21.42
N ILE A 103 1.14 7.27 20.76
CA ILE A 103 0.30 8.27 21.42
C ILE A 103 -0.71 7.58 22.35
N PHE A 104 -1.23 6.41 21.98
CA PHE A 104 -2.23 5.67 22.75
C PHE A 104 -1.69 4.99 24.00
N GLU A 105 -0.43 4.55 23.97
CA GLU A 105 0.16 3.72 25.02
C GLU A 105 0.06 4.29 26.45
N PRO A 106 0.31 5.60 26.70
CA PRO A 106 0.18 6.15 28.05
C PRO A 106 -1.27 6.21 28.57
N HIS A 107 -2.29 6.08 27.71
CA HIS A 107 -3.69 6.17 28.12
C HIS A 107 -4.28 4.80 28.47
N ASN A 108 -5.25 4.78 29.40
CA ASN A 108 -6.02 3.56 29.68
C ASN A 108 -7.18 3.41 28.69
N ILE A 109 -6.86 3.01 27.45
CA ILE A 109 -7.82 2.84 26.35
C ILE A 109 -8.94 1.86 26.70
N ALA A 110 -8.63 0.80 27.48
CA ALA A 110 -9.62 -0.19 27.89
C ALA A 110 -10.68 0.42 28.82
N ALA A 111 -10.28 1.28 29.76
CA ALA A 111 -11.20 1.94 30.67
C ALA A 111 -12.08 3.00 29.98
N MET A 112 -11.63 3.58 28.86
CA MET A 112 -12.44 4.52 28.07
C MET A 112 -13.68 3.84 27.46
N GLY A 113 -13.63 2.53 27.20
CA GLY A 113 -14.68 1.80 26.49
C GLY A 113 -14.62 1.99 24.98
N HIS A 114 -14.81 0.90 24.23
CA HIS A 114 -14.77 0.94 22.78
C HIS A 114 -15.88 1.85 22.21
N ASN A 115 -15.53 2.73 21.28
CA ASN A 115 -16.43 3.70 20.64
C ASN A 115 -17.14 4.68 21.59
N SER A 116 -16.62 4.88 22.80
CA SER A 116 -17.04 6.02 23.63
C SER A 116 -16.56 7.34 23.03
N ALA A 117 -17.15 8.45 23.51
CA ALA A 117 -16.72 9.79 23.10
C ALA A 117 -15.23 10.03 23.40
N ASP A 118 -14.75 9.63 24.57
CA ASP A 118 -13.35 9.79 24.98
C ASP A 118 -12.39 8.99 24.10
N TYR A 119 -12.75 7.74 23.79
CA TYR A 119 -11.98 6.90 22.87
C TYR A 119 -11.90 7.53 21.47
N ILE A 120 -13.04 7.95 20.92
CA ILE A 120 -13.12 8.53 19.58
C ILE A 120 -12.35 9.85 19.52
N HIS A 121 -12.45 10.68 20.57
CA HIS A 121 -11.72 11.94 20.66
C HIS A 121 -10.20 11.70 20.64
N LEU A 122 -9.70 10.84 21.52
CA LEU A 122 -8.27 10.51 21.56
C LEU A 122 -7.79 9.94 20.22
N PHE A 123 -8.55 9.03 19.61
CA PHE A 123 -8.20 8.48 18.30
C PHE A 123 -8.17 9.54 17.22
N ALA A 124 -9.15 10.44 17.19
CA ALA A 124 -9.22 11.49 16.19
C ALA A 124 -8.03 12.46 16.32
N GLU A 125 -7.68 12.89 17.53
CA GLU A 125 -6.54 13.78 17.75
C GLU A 125 -5.20 13.10 17.41
N ALA A 126 -4.98 11.86 17.88
CA ALA A 126 -3.79 11.09 17.54
C ALA A 126 -3.65 10.90 16.02
N LYS A 127 -4.76 10.62 15.33
CA LYS A 127 -4.79 10.47 13.87
C LYS A 127 -4.47 11.79 13.16
N LYS A 128 -4.99 12.93 13.60
CA LYS A 128 -4.68 14.24 13.00
C LYS A 128 -3.18 14.51 13.03
N LEU A 129 -2.53 14.25 14.18
CA LEU A 129 -1.10 14.41 14.35
C LEU A 129 -0.30 13.52 13.40
N ALA A 130 -0.58 12.20 13.41
CA ALA A 130 0.10 11.26 12.52
C ALA A 130 -0.12 11.57 11.03
N PHE A 131 -1.31 12.06 10.64
CA PHE A 131 -1.60 12.41 9.26
C PHE A 131 -0.96 13.75 8.83
N ALA A 132 -0.74 14.68 9.76
CA ALA A 132 0.05 15.87 9.50
C ALA A 132 1.51 15.50 9.20
N ASP A 133 2.09 14.60 9.99
CA ASP A 133 3.44 14.07 9.75
C ASP A 133 3.51 13.27 8.45
N ARG A 134 2.48 12.46 8.14
CA ARG A 134 2.35 11.77 6.86
C ARG A 134 2.43 12.73 5.68
N ALA A 135 1.66 13.81 5.73
CA ALA A 135 1.61 14.79 4.64
C ALA A 135 2.92 15.55 4.47
N LYS A 136 3.70 15.70 5.55
CA LYS A 136 4.97 16.44 5.55
C LYS A 136 6.19 15.58 5.21
N PHE A 137 6.23 14.34 5.71
CA PHE A 137 7.45 13.56 5.73
C PHE A 137 7.40 12.28 4.91
N TYR A 138 6.24 11.74 4.52
CA TYR A 138 6.25 10.42 3.89
C TYR A 138 6.55 10.58 2.40
N ALA A 139 7.68 10.03 1.97
CA ALA A 139 8.14 10.11 0.60
C ALA A 139 8.87 8.82 0.21
N ASP A 140 9.16 8.68 -1.09
CA ASP A 140 10.01 7.61 -1.58
C ASP A 140 11.45 7.82 -1.06
N PRO A 141 12.03 6.87 -0.30
CA PRO A 141 13.40 6.96 0.21
C PRO A 141 14.45 6.95 -0.91
N GLN A 142 14.09 6.59 -2.14
CA GLN A 142 14.96 6.77 -3.30
C GLN A 142 15.09 8.25 -3.69
N VAL A 143 14.05 9.05 -3.45
CA VAL A 143 13.96 10.49 -3.81
C VAL A 143 14.37 11.38 -2.63
N GLU A 144 13.86 11.12 -1.43
CA GLU A 144 14.20 11.87 -0.21
C GLU A 144 14.97 10.97 0.76
N LYS A 145 16.21 11.36 1.10
CA LYS A 145 17.11 10.53 1.92
C LYS A 145 17.01 10.83 3.42
N ASN A 146 16.51 12.00 3.79
CA ASN A 146 16.53 12.50 5.17
C ASN A 146 15.15 12.37 5.84
N LEU A 147 14.57 11.18 5.77
CA LEU A 147 13.29 10.90 6.40
C LEU A 147 13.48 10.59 7.89
N PRO A 148 12.83 11.34 8.82
CA PRO A 148 13.04 11.18 10.26
C PRO A 148 12.26 10.00 10.85
N ILE A 149 12.27 8.83 10.20
CA ILE A 149 11.40 7.69 10.52
C ILE A 149 11.56 7.24 11.97
N ALA A 150 12.81 7.03 12.41
CA ALA A 150 13.13 6.59 13.76
C ALA A 150 12.65 7.59 14.83
N GLU A 151 12.69 8.88 14.54
CA GLU A 151 12.17 9.91 15.44
C GLU A 151 10.64 9.87 15.47
N LEU A 152 9.98 9.86 14.30
CA LEU A 152 8.52 9.88 14.20
C LEU A 152 7.88 8.70 14.95
N ILE A 153 8.46 7.51 14.87
CA ILE A 153 7.94 6.30 15.55
C ILE A 153 8.49 6.11 16.97
N SER A 154 9.15 7.12 17.54
CA SER A 154 9.69 7.04 18.90
C SER A 154 8.67 7.44 19.96
N LYS A 155 8.79 6.84 21.16
CA LYS A 155 7.99 7.22 22.33
C LYS A 155 8.22 8.68 22.76
N PRO A 156 9.47 9.21 22.79
CA PRO A 156 9.71 10.60 23.13
C PRO A 156 9.04 11.59 22.16
N TYR A 157 8.99 11.26 20.86
CA TYR A 157 8.29 12.11 19.89
C TYR A 157 6.77 12.10 20.14
N ALA A 158 6.18 10.92 20.30
CA ALA A 158 4.76 10.79 20.62
C ALA A 158 4.37 11.55 21.91
N ALA A 159 5.21 11.50 22.94
CA ALA A 159 4.97 12.24 24.19
C ALA A 159 5.02 13.77 24.03
N ARG A 160 5.73 14.31 23.01
CA ARG A 160 5.69 15.76 22.70
C ARG A 160 4.44 16.17 21.93
N GLN A 161 3.78 15.22 21.29
CA GLN A 161 2.59 15.42 20.47
C GLN A 161 1.29 15.24 21.28
N ALA A 162 1.37 14.50 22.39
CA ALA A 162 0.25 14.12 23.26
C ALA A 162 -0.16 15.21 24.27
#